data_AF-A0A3N4PB54-F1
#
_entry.id   AF-A0A3N4PB54-F1
#
_cell.length_a   1.000
_cell.length_b   1.000
_cell.length_c   1.000
_cell.angle_alpha   90.00
_cell.angle_beta   90.00
_cell.angle_gamma   90.00
#
_symmetry.space_group_name_H-M   'P 1'
#
loop_
_entity.id
_entity.type
_entity.pdbx_description
1 polymer ?
#
loop_
_entity_poly.entity_id
_entity_poly.type
_entity_poly.pdbx_seq_one_letter_code
_entity_poly.pdbx_strand_id
1 'polypeptide(L)'
;MSSLGWKLIRNFEKDFIVDSEQVRIKFVTMSCVHKQLYQVYVPFQGRTVRFHIQKDTEGQFKIVGKGVCPPPYVPLEEEFAAAIEASPIG
;
A
#
# COMPACT_ATOMS: atom_id res chain seq x y z
N MET A 1 20.68 -8.39 27.77
CA MET A 1 20.73 -8.36 26.30
C MET A 1 19.32 -8.08 25.81
N SER A 2 19.03 -6.84 25.45
CA SER A 2 17.71 -6.41 25.00
C SER A 2 17.47 -6.98 23.60
N SER A 3 16.66 -8.03 23.51
CA SER A 3 16.13 -8.54 22.25
C SER A 3 15.22 -7.46 21.64
N LEU A 4 15.81 -6.55 20.87
CA LEU A 4 15.09 -5.71 19.93
C LEU A 4 14.41 -6.66 18.93
N GLY A 5 13.16 -7.01 19.20
CA GLY A 5 12.28 -7.65 18.24
C GLY A 5 12.16 -6.71 17.05
N TRP A 6 12.93 -6.99 16.00
CA TRP A 6 12.82 -6.27 14.74
C TRP A 6 11.46 -6.57 14.15
N LYS A 7 10.59 -5.60 14.34
CA LYS A 7 9.22 -5.58 13.85
C LYS A 7 9.27 -5.51 12.32
N LEU A 8 9.29 -6.67 11.65
CA LEU A 8 9.46 -6.79 10.20
C LEU A 8 8.17 -6.41 9.52
N ILE A 9 8.21 -5.33 8.76
CA ILE A 9 7.11 -4.96 7.88
C ILE A 9 7.09 -5.99 6.75
N ARG A 10 5.95 -6.65 6.55
CA ARG A 10 5.79 -7.68 5.51
C ARG A 10 4.90 -7.20 4.38
N ASN A 11 5.08 -7.85 3.23
CA ASN A 11 4.14 -7.76 2.14
C ASN A 11 2.80 -8.37 2.58
N PHE A 12 1.70 -7.75 2.17
CA PHE A 12 0.36 -8.24 2.47
C PHE A 12 -0.55 -8.02 1.27
N GLU A 13 -1.66 -8.75 1.25
CA GLU A 13 -2.69 -8.63 0.24
C GLU A 13 -4.00 -8.33 0.96
N LYS A 14 -4.80 -7.44 0.39
CA LYS A 14 -6.10 -7.04 0.95
C LYS A 14 -7.08 -6.80 -0.19
N ASP A 15 -8.32 -7.19 0.04
CA ASP A 15 -9.40 -7.00 -0.92
C ASP A 15 -10.04 -5.63 -0.72
N PHE A 16 -10.30 -4.95 -1.83
CA PHE A 16 -10.97 -3.65 -1.88
C PHE A 16 -12.14 -3.73 -2.86
N ILE A 17 -13.14 -2.88 -2.66
CA ILE A 17 -14.25 -2.75 -3.60
C ILE A 17 -13.93 -1.59 -4.54
N VAL A 18 -13.76 -1.90 -5.82
CA VAL A 18 -13.47 -0.92 -6.88
C VAL A 18 -14.54 -1.07 -7.94
N ASP A 19 -15.27 -0.01 -8.27
CA ASP A 19 -16.37 -0.04 -9.25
C ASP A 19 -17.40 -1.17 -9.00
N SER A 20 -17.71 -1.43 -7.72
CA SER A 20 -18.60 -2.52 -7.25
C SER A 20 -18.07 -3.95 -7.46
N GLU A 21 -16.81 -4.12 -7.84
CA GLU A 21 -16.12 -5.40 -7.93
C GLU A 21 -15.12 -5.58 -6.77
N GLN A 22 -15.01 -6.81 -6.26
CA GLN A 22 -14.00 -7.15 -5.27
C GLN A 22 -12.67 -7.41 -5.97
N VAL A 23 -11.69 -6.56 -5.66
CA VAL A 23 -10.36 -6.60 -6.26
C VAL A 23 -9.32 -6.88 -5.18
N ARG A 24 -8.51 -7.92 -5.41
CA ARG A 24 -7.39 -8.25 -4.53
C ARG A 24 -6.17 -7.40 -4.89
N ILE A 25 -5.74 -6.58 -3.93
CA ILE A 25 -4.64 -5.63 -4.09
C ILE A 25 -3.45 -6.09 -3.26
N LYS A 26 -2.27 -6.07 -3.87
CA LYS A 26 -1.02 -6.51 -3.23
C LYS A 26 -0.15 -5.33 -2.84
N PHE A 27 0.23 -5.29 -1.57
CA PHE A 27 1.12 -4.30 -0.97
C PHE A 27 2.48 -4.95 -0.72
N VAL A 28 3.51 -4.43 -1.38
CA VAL A 28 4.89 -4.87 -1.21
C VAL A 28 5.66 -3.75 -0.52
N THR A 29 6.20 -4.02 0.67
CA THR A 29 7.06 -3.05 1.33
C THR A 29 8.41 -3.02 0.63
N MET A 30 8.89 -1.82 0.30
CA MET A 30 10.22 -1.64 -0.28
C MET A 30 11.29 -1.39 0.80
N SER A 31 10.87 -1.11 2.03
CA SER A 31 11.75 -0.96 3.20
C SER A 31 11.28 -1.86 4.33
N CYS A 32 12.11 -2.81 4.72
CA CYS A 32 11.79 -3.75 5.82
C CYS A 32 11.96 -3.12 7.20
N VAL A 33 12.58 -1.94 7.29
CA VAL A 33 12.98 -1.28 8.54
C VAL A 33 12.01 -0.16 8.92
N HIS A 34 11.45 0.56 7.94
CA HIS A 34 10.53 1.67 8.18
C HIS A 34 9.34 1.61 7.22
N LYS A 35 8.11 1.84 7.73
CA LYS A 35 6.88 1.95 6.92
C LYS A 35 6.93 3.28 6.15
N GLN A 36 7.76 3.34 5.12
CA GLN A 36 8.06 4.58 4.41
C GLN A 36 7.63 4.52 2.94
N LEU A 37 7.78 3.37 2.28
CA LEU A 37 7.47 3.19 0.87
C LEU A 37 6.87 1.81 0.62
N TYR A 38 5.68 1.80 0.03
CA TYR A 38 4.99 0.61 -0.42
C TYR A 38 4.76 0.67 -1.92
N GLN A 39 4.90 -0.48 -2.56
CA GLN A 39 4.55 -0.69 -3.94
C GLN A 39 3.24 -1.47 -3.99
N VAL A 40 2.22 -0.87 -4.59
CA VAL A 40 0.87 -1.40 -4.65
C VAL A 40 0.60 -1.91 -6.06
N TYR A 41 0.15 -3.15 -6.18
CA TYR A 41 -0.21 -3.79 -7.45
C TYR A 41 -1.72 -3.95 -7.54
N VAL A 42 -2.32 -3.42 -8.60
CA VAL A 42 -3.75 -3.43 -8.85
C VAL A 42 -4.05 -3.92 -10.27
N PRO A 43 -5.12 -4.68 -10.50
CA PRO A 43 -5.59 -4.97 -11.85
C PRO A 43 -6.33 -3.77 -12.46
N PHE A 44 -5.97 -3.35 -13.66
CA PHE A 44 -6.65 -2.26 -14.36
C PHE A 44 -6.62 -2.54 -15.87
N GLN A 45 -7.78 -2.52 -16.53
CA GLN A 45 -7.91 -2.77 -17.98
C GLN A 45 -7.24 -4.09 -18.44
N GLY A 46 -7.43 -5.19 -17.69
CA GLY A 46 -6.88 -6.50 -18.04
C GLY A 46 -5.36 -6.66 -17.84
N ARG A 47 -4.69 -5.68 -17.21
CA ARG A 47 -3.26 -5.70 -16.89
C ARG A 47 -3.02 -5.35 -15.43
N THR A 48 -1.95 -5.85 -14.85
CA THR A 48 -1.54 -5.42 -13.50
C THR A 48 -0.75 -4.13 -13.60
N VAL A 49 -1.29 -3.06 -13.02
CA VAL A 49 -0.62 -1.77 -12.87
C VAL A 49 0.00 -1.71 -11.48
N ARG A 50 1.11 -0.99 -11.35
CA ARG A 50 1.77 -0.74 -10.08
C ARG A 50 1.94 0.74 -9.85
N PHE A 51 1.78 1.16 -8.60
CA PHE A 51 2.08 2.52 -8.16
C PHE A 51 2.72 2.49 -6.78
N HIS A 52 3.22 3.64 -6.34
CA HIS A 52 3.90 3.77 -5.07
C HIS A 52 3.05 4.57 -4.09
N ILE A 53 3.05 4.14 -2.83
CA ILE A 53 2.52 4.89 -1.71
C ILE A 53 3.68 5.19 -0.78
N GLN A 54 3.90 6.46 -0.49
CA GLN A 54 4.98 6.90 0.38
C GLN A 54 4.41 7.66 1.58
N LYS A 55 5.06 7.50 2.73
CA LYS A 55 4.80 8.31 3.91
C LYS A 55 5.36 9.72 3.68
N ASP A 56 4.50 10.72 3.80
CA ASP A 56 4.87 12.13 3.71
C ASP A 56 5.49 12.66 5.02
N THR A 57 5.82 13.95 5.03
CA THR A 57 6.41 14.63 6.19
C THR A 57 5.46 14.76 7.39
N GLU A 58 4.15 14.68 7.15
CA GLU A 58 3.10 14.68 8.18
C GLU A 58 2.86 13.26 8.73
N GLY A 59 3.49 12.26 8.11
CA GLY A 59 3.36 10.87 8.47
C GLY A 59 2.17 10.17 7.83
N GLN A 60 1.54 10.77 6.82
CA GLN A 60 0.42 10.20 6.08
C GLN A 60 0.92 9.44 4.85
N PHE A 61 0.29 8.32 4.54
CA PHE A 61 0.61 7.55 3.33
C PHE A 61 -0.16 8.11 2.15
N LYS A 62 0.57 8.61 1.14
CA LYS A 62 -0.03 9.21 -0.07
C LYS A 62 0.49 8.54 -1.34
N ILE A 63 -0.36 8.48 -2.37
CA ILE A 63 0.02 7.95 -3.68
C ILE A 63 1.02 8.90 -4.33
N VAL A 64 2.20 8.37 -4.65
CA VAL A 64 3.26 9.11 -5.33
C VAL A 64 3.21 8.82 -6.82
N GLY A 65 3.23 9.89 -7.62
CA GLY A 65 3.12 9.79 -9.07
C GLY A 65 1.66 9.62 -9.52
N LYS A 66 0.84 10.67 -9.32
CA LYS A 66 -0.60 10.69 -9.66
C LYS A 66 -0.93 10.31 -11.12
N GLY A 67 0.03 10.36 -12.04
CA GLY A 67 -0.13 9.90 -13.43
C GLY A 67 0.01 8.38 -13.63
N VAL A 68 0.37 7.63 -12.59
CA VAL A 68 0.62 6.18 -12.64
C VAL A 68 -0.52 5.39 -11.98
N CYS A 69 -1.22 6.00 -11.03
CA CYS A 69 -2.38 5.39 -10.39
C CYS A 69 -3.60 5.45 -11.33
N PRO A 70 -4.26 4.33 -11.62
CA PRO A 70 -5.45 4.36 -12.44
C PRO A 70 -6.60 5.12 -11.75
N PRO A 71 -7.44 5.86 -12.49
CA PRO A 71 -8.53 6.67 -11.94
C PRO A 71 -9.43 5.99 -10.89
N PRO A 72 -9.87 4.73 -11.04
CA PRO A 72 -10.76 4.12 -10.05
C PRO A 72 -10.09 3.83 -8.69
N TYR A 73 -8.76 3.82 -8.63
CA TYR A 73 -8.01 3.59 -7.40
C TYR A 73 -7.56 4.89 -6.70
N VAL A 74 -7.67 6.04 -7.36
CA VAL A 74 -7.33 7.34 -6.77
C VAL A 74 -8.18 7.68 -5.53
N PRO A 75 -9.51 7.45 -5.52
CA PRO A 75 -10.34 7.68 -4.33
C PRO A 75 -10.00 6.75 -3.16
N LEU A 76 -9.35 5.62 -3.42
CA LEU A 76 -8.99 4.62 -2.40
C LEU A 76 -7.68 4.96 -1.67
N GLU A 77 -7.08 6.13 -1.92
CA GLU A 77 -5.84 6.58 -1.27
C GLU A 77 -5.91 6.48 0.26
N GLU A 78 -7.00 6.97 0.86
CA GLU A 78 -7.22 6.91 2.30
C GLU A 78 -7.37 5.46 2.81
N GLU A 79 -8.06 4.62 2.05
CA GLU A 79 -8.24 3.20 2.42
C GLU A 79 -6.92 2.43 2.32
N PHE A 80 -6.06 2.76 1.36
CA PHE A 80 -4.72 2.20 1.25
C PHE A 80 -3.84 2.64 2.41
N ALA A 81 -3.89 3.92 2.80
CA ALA A 81 -3.19 4.43 3.96
C ALA A 81 -3.62 3.66 5.23
N ALA A 82 -4.93 3.55 5.45
CA ALA A 82 -5.48 2.81 6.59
C ALA A 82 -5.07 1.33 6.57
N ALA A 83 -5.04 0.68 5.40
CA ALA A 83 -4.58 -0.70 5.26
C ALA A 83 -3.09 -0.87 5.60
N ILE A 84 -2.25 0.07 5.18
CA ILE A 84 -0.81 0.07 5.50
C ILE A 84 -0.60 0.31 7.00
N GLU A 85 -1.35 1.20 7.63
CA GLU A 85 -1.28 1.46 9.07
C GLU A 85 -1.72 0.23 9.88
N ALA A 86 -2.87 -0.35 9.52
CA ALA A 86 -3.41 -1.57 10.12
C ALA A 86 -2.59 -2.83 9.81
N SER A 87 -1.66 -2.77 8.84
CA SER A 87 -0.87 -3.94 8.46
C SER A 87 -0.07 -4.48 9.66
N PRO A 88 -0.12 -5.81 9.88
CA PRO A 88 0.52 -6.44 11.02
C PRO A 88 2.03 -6.23 10.94
N ILE A 89 2.59 -5.81 12.07
CA ILE A 89 4.03 -5.66 12.23
C ILE A 89 4.50 -6.89 13.00
N GLY A 90 5.20 -7.80 12.31
CA GLY A 90 5.59 -9.12 12.83
C GLY A 90 6.85 -9.08 13.67
#